data_AF-A0A962ZWK1-F1
#
_entry.id   AF-A0A962ZWK1-F1
#
_cell.length_a   1.000
_cell.length_b   1.000
_cell.length_c   1.000
_cell.angle_alpha   90.00
_cell.angle_beta   90.00
_cell.angle_gamma   90.00
#
_symmetry.space_group_name_H-M   'P 1'
#
loop_
_entity.id
_entity.type
_entity.pdbx_description
1 polymer ?
#
loop_
_entity_poly.entity_id
_entity_poly.type
_entity_poly.pdbx_seq_one_letter_code
_entity_poly.pdbx_strand_id
1 'polypeptide(L)'
;MLTITPTAVLESNPGDELEVFAVIEGKKVYLPPEANYVMQDKRGIWYYSARKPRPKENDWTPNKTSIACRHEGGYVRALITPTKSPWLETCQRTVRMVCGAQGEARRPADV
;
A
#
# COMPACT_ATOMS: atom_id res chain seq x y z
N MET A 1 19.72 -5.74 -16.04
CA MET A 1 18.32 -6.15 -15.74
C MET A 1 17.97 -5.56 -14.39
N LEU A 2 17.17 -4.49 -14.34
CA LEU A 2 16.75 -3.87 -13.08
C LEU A 2 15.61 -4.71 -12.50
N THR A 3 15.93 -5.58 -11.54
CA THR A 3 14.93 -6.38 -10.83
C THR A 3 14.12 -5.43 -9.94
N ILE A 4 12.94 -5.02 -10.38
CA ILE A 4 12.00 -4.27 -9.54
C ILE A 4 11.54 -5.23 -8.45
N THR A 5 11.97 -4.99 -7.22
CA THR A 5 11.47 -5.72 -6.04
C THR A 5 10.00 -5.34 -5.83
N PRO A 6 9.09 -6.31 -5.67
CA PRO A 6 7.72 -5.99 -5.33
C PRO A 6 7.70 -5.27 -3.97
N THR A 7 7.03 -4.13 -3.91
CA THR A 7 6.88 -3.36 -2.67
C THR A 7 5.58 -3.72 -1.95
N ALA A 8 4.76 -4.58 -2.56
CA ALA A 8 3.53 -5.08 -1.99
C ALA A 8 3.31 -6.52 -2.41
N VAL A 9 2.70 -7.29 -1.52
CA VAL A 9 2.31 -8.68 -1.79
C VAL A 9 0.80 -8.74 -1.83
N LEU A 10 0.28 -9.42 -2.84
CA LEU A 10 -1.13 -9.77 -2.91
C LEU A 10 -1.27 -11.13 -2.21
N GLU A 11 -2.31 -11.29 -1.40
CA GLU A 11 -2.75 -12.58 -0.83
C GLU A 11 -1.99 -13.10 0.41
N SER A 12 -0.70 -12.82 0.61
CA SER A 12 0.04 -13.26 1.81
C SER A 12 0.83 -12.14 2.51
N ASN A 13 0.78 -12.10 3.84
CA ASN A 13 1.59 -11.17 4.64
C ASN A 13 3.04 -11.67 4.69
N PRO A 14 4.05 -10.86 4.34
CA PRO A 14 5.45 -11.30 4.35
C PRO A 14 6.09 -11.40 5.75
N GLY A 15 5.38 -11.09 6.84
CA GLY A 15 5.90 -11.20 8.21
C GLY A 15 4.86 -11.68 9.23
N ASP A 16 5.30 -12.33 10.30
CA ASP A 16 4.39 -13.07 11.21
C ASP A 16 3.71 -12.19 12.28
N GLU A 17 4.22 -10.99 12.57
CA GLU A 17 3.77 -10.22 13.75
C GLU A 17 2.89 -9.00 13.43
N LEU A 18 3.16 -8.30 12.32
CA LEU A 18 2.44 -7.07 11.94
C LEU A 18 1.95 -7.16 10.49
N GLU A 19 0.64 -7.13 10.30
CA GLU A 19 0.03 -6.92 8.98
C GLU A 19 -0.19 -5.42 8.77
N VAL A 20 0.40 -4.86 7.72
CA VAL A 20 0.06 -3.53 7.22
C VAL A 20 -0.55 -3.70 5.84
N PHE A 21 -1.76 -3.21 5.62
CA PHE A 21 -2.43 -3.36 4.33
C PHE A 21 -3.37 -2.22 4.01
N ALA A 22 -3.73 -2.11 2.73
CA ALA A 22 -4.84 -1.30 2.27
C ALA A 22 -5.84 -2.20 1.51
N VAL A 23 -7.11 -1.81 1.53
CA VAL A 23 -8.13 -2.43 0.65
C VAL A 23 -8.26 -1.56 -0.58
N ILE A 24 -7.92 -2.11 -1.74
CA ILE A 24 -7.97 -1.44 -3.04
C ILE A 24 -8.78 -2.34 -3.98
N GLU A 25 -9.88 -1.81 -4.54
CA GLU A 25 -10.81 -2.59 -5.38
C GLU A 25 -11.29 -3.90 -4.72
N GLY A 26 -11.56 -3.86 -3.42
CA GLY A 26 -11.99 -5.02 -2.63
C GLY A 26 -10.90 -6.05 -2.33
N LYS A 27 -9.66 -5.83 -2.79
CA LYS A 27 -8.52 -6.72 -2.54
C LYS A 27 -7.61 -6.17 -1.45
N LYS A 28 -7.17 -7.05 -0.55
CA LYS A 28 -6.13 -6.71 0.44
C LYS A 28 -4.78 -6.65 -0.26
N VAL A 29 -4.12 -5.50 -0.13
CA VAL A 29 -2.77 -5.25 -0.62
C VAL A 29 -1.87 -5.10 0.60
N TYR A 30 -1.02 -6.10 0.85
CA TYR A 30 -0.06 -6.07 1.96
C TYR A 30 1.10 -5.16 1.62
N LEU A 31 1.45 -4.31 2.57
CA LEU A 31 2.40 -3.22 2.42
C LEU A 31 3.51 -3.32 3.48
N PRO A 32 4.64 -2.65 3.26
CA PRO A 32 5.72 -2.61 4.22
C PRO A 32 5.29 -1.93 5.53
N PRO A 33 5.92 -2.24 6.68
CA PRO A 33 5.56 -1.67 7.98
C PRO A 33 5.57 -0.14 8.06
N GLU A 34 6.38 0.53 7.24
CA GLU A 34 6.50 1.98 7.16
C GLU A 34 5.40 2.66 6.32
N ALA A 35 4.60 1.90 5.59
CA ALA A 35 3.48 2.42 4.83
C ALA A 35 2.35 2.85 5.77
N ASN A 36 2.19 4.15 6.02
CA ASN A 36 1.13 4.69 6.87
C ASN A 36 -0.07 5.22 6.09
N TYR A 37 0.18 5.67 4.85
CA TYR A 37 -0.82 6.22 3.96
C TYR A 37 -0.65 5.63 2.58
N VAL A 38 -1.77 5.41 1.89
CA VAL A 38 -1.80 5.10 0.46
C VAL A 38 -2.64 6.13 -0.28
N MET A 39 -2.30 6.35 -1.54
CA MET A 39 -3.05 7.23 -2.43
C MET A 39 -2.82 6.85 -3.89
N GLN A 40 -3.73 7.28 -4.74
CA GLN A 40 -3.67 7.09 -6.18
C GLN A 40 -3.35 8.42 -6.87
N ASP A 41 -2.49 8.40 -7.89
CA ASP A 41 -2.25 9.57 -8.75
C ASP A 41 -3.30 9.68 -9.88
N LYS A 42 -3.23 10.78 -10.65
CA LYS A 42 -4.11 11.03 -11.81
C LYS A 42 -4.00 10.00 -12.95
N ARG A 43 -2.96 9.16 -12.94
CA ARG A 43 -2.75 8.09 -13.94
C ARG A 43 -3.32 6.76 -13.47
N GLY A 44 -3.87 6.72 -12.25
CA GLY A 44 -4.41 5.52 -11.64
C GLY A 44 -3.39 4.69 -10.86
N ILE A 45 -2.13 5.14 -10.76
CA ILE A 45 -1.06 4.40 -10.09
C ILE A 45 -1.16 4.63 -8.59
N TRP A 46 -1.05 3.55 -7.82
CA TRP A 46 -1.06 3.61 -6.36
C TRP A 46 0.34 3.76 -5.75
N TYR A 47 0.42 4.53 -4.68
CA TYR A 47 1.63 4.81 -3.93
C TYR A 47 1.37 4.66 -2.44
N TYR A 48 2.43 4.38 -1.68
CA TYR A 48 2.42 4.48 -0.22
C TYR A 48 3.41 5.54 0.28
N SER A 49 3.18 6.02 1.50
CA SER A 49 4.08 6.95 2.18
C SER A 49 4.00 6.83 3.71
N ALA A 50 5.11 7.13 4.39
CA ALA A 50 5.18 7.10 5.84
C ALA A 50 4.50 8.31 6.52
N ARG A 51 4.32 9.43 5.81
CA ARG A 51 3.71 10.66 6.35
C ARG A 51 2.56 11.10 5.47
N LYS A 52 1.54 11.72 6.09
CA LYS A 52 0.43 12.30 5.32
C LYS A 52 1.00 13.32 4.33
N PRO A 53 0.68 13.22 3.03
CA PRO A 53 1.26 14.13 2.06
C PRO A 53 0.66 15.52 2.27
N ARG A 54 1.50 16.54 2.20
CA ARG A 54 1.05 17.91 2.31
C ARG A 54 0.48 18.33 0.96
N PRO A 55 -0.72 18.92 0.90
CA PRO A 55 -1.20 19.56 -0.32
C PRO A 55 -0.30 20.77 -0.59
N LYS A 56 0.77 20.58 -1.36
CA LYS A 56 1.39 21.69 -2.10
C LYS A 56 0.86 21.59 -3.52
N GLU A 57 0.47 22.74 -4.05
CA GLU A 57 -0.14 22.86 -5.35
C GLU A 57 0.75 22.22 -6.42
N ASN A 58 0.19 21.29 -7.19
CA ASN A 58 0.81 20.59 -8.33
C ASN A 58 2.04 19.69 -8.07
N ASP A 59 2.57 19.62 -6.86
CA ASP A 59 3.72 18.75 -6.56
C ASP A 59 3.40 17.71 -5.48
N TRP A 60 3.02 16.51 -5.95
CA TRP A 60 2.72 15.35 -5.10
C TRP A 60 3.96 14.45 -4.87
N THR A 61 5.12 14.84 -5.39
CA THR A 61 6.26 13.96 -5.71
C THR A 61 7.55 14.44 -5.03
N PRO A 62 7.86 13.98 -3.81
CA PRO A 62 9.21 13.40 -3.69
C PRO A 62 9.36 12.16 -2.79
N ASN A 63 8.44 11.89 -1.85
CA ASN A 63 8.68 10.91 -0.77
C ASN A 63 7.68 9.75 -0.77
N LYS A 64 7.36 9.22 -1.97
CA LYS A 64 6.38 8.16 -2.14
C LYS A 64 6.98 6.99 -2.90
N THR A 65 6.59 5.79 -2.51
CA THR A 65 7.00 4.57 -3.19
C THR A 65 5.79 4.02 -3.93
N SER A 66 5.96 3.71 -5.22
CA SER A 66 4.91 3.06 -6.01
C SER A 66 4.60 1.69 -5.41
N ILE A 67 3.32 1.37 -5.23
CA ILE A 67 2.89 0.04 -4.84
C ILE A 67 3.09 -0.87 -6.06
N ALA A 68 4.09 -1.74 -6.01
CA ALA A 68 4.38 -2.69 -7.07
C ALA A 68 4.12 -4.12 -6.59
N CYS A 69 3.29 -4.86 -7.34
CA CYS A 69 2.90 -6.23 -7.04
C CYS A 69 3.28 -7.16 -8.20
N ARG A 70 3.49 -8.44 -7.88
CA ARG A 70 3.69 -9.49 -8.88
C ARG A 70 2.35 -9.83 -9.52
N HIS A 71 2.27 -9.69 -10.83
CA HIS A 71 1.11 -10.11 -11.63
C HIS A 71 1.17 -11.61 -11.94
N GLU A 72 0.03 -12.17 -12.35
CA GLU A 72 -0.14 -13.58 -12.74
C GLU A 72 0.89 -14.04 -13.79
N GLY A 73 1.32 -13.16 -14.69
CA GLY A 73 2.37 -13.45 -15.68
C GLY A 73 3.80 -13.47 -15.13
N GLY A 74 4.01 -13.38 -13.82
CA GLY A 74 5.33 -13.42 -13.16
C GLY A 74 6.09 -12.09 -13.12
N TYR A 75 5.60 -11.06 -13.81
CA TYR A 75 6.20 -9.73 -13.86
C TYR A 75 5.76 -8.85 -12.68
N VAL A 76 6.66 -8.02 -12.17
CA VAL A 76 6.34 -6.99 -11.18
C VAL A 76 5.93 -5.71 -11.91
N ARG A 77 4.75 -5.18 -11.60
CA ARG A 77 4.29 -3.88 -12.13
C ARG A 77 3.66 -3.06 -11.03
N ALA A 78 3.57 -1.75 -11.27
CA ALA A 78 2.82 -0.86 -10.42
C ALA A 78 1.33 -1.26 -10.40
N LEU A 79 0.71 -1.19 -9.22
CA LEU A 79 -0.71 -1.37 -9.03
C LEU A 79 -1.44 -0.18 -9.66
N ILE A 80 -2.28 -0.47 -10.64
CA ILE A 80 -3.05 0.53 -11.38
C ILE A 80 -4.53 0.16 -11.29
N THR A 81 -5.37 1.13 -10.95
CA THR A 81 -6.83 1.03 -11.05
C THR A 81 -7.37 2.26 -11.78
N PRO A 82 -8.60 2.23 -12.33
CA PRO A 82 -9.22 3.43 -12.88
C PRO A 82 -9.28 4.54 -11.83
N THR A 83 -9.02 5.79 -12.22
CA THR A 83 -9.16 6.95 -11.34
C THR A 83 -10.36 7.79 -11.76
N LYS A 84 -11.16 8.24 -10.79
CA LYS A 84 -12.32 9.12 -10.98
C LYS A 84 -12.25 10.39 -10.11
N SER A 85 -11.24 10.48 -9.24
CA SER A 85 -11.16 11.43 -8.15
C SER A 85 -9.74 11.98 -7.97
N PRO A 86 -9.57 13.22 -7.51
CA PRO A 86 -8.27 13.75 -7.09
C PRO A 86 -7.56 12.87 -6.07
N TRP A 87 -6.22 12.86 -6.10
CA TRP A 87 -5.41 12.00 -5.22
C TRP A 87 -5.73 12.19 -3.73
N LEU A 88 -6.08 13.40 -3.31
CA LEU A 88 -6.39 13.71 -1.92
C LEU A 88 -7.62 12.94 -1.42
N GLU A 89 -8.61 12.71 -2.30
CA GLU A 89 -9.81 11.93 -1.98
C GLU A 89 -9.50 10.44 -1.87
N THR A 90 -8.51 9.97 -2.62
CA THR A 90 -8.03 8.58 -2.54
C THR A 90 -7.06 8.33 -1.38
N CYS A 91 -6.65 9.40 -0.66
CA CYS A 91 -5.68 9.31 0.41
C CYS A 91 -6.30 8.68 1.66
N GLN A 92 -5.88 7.46 1.97
CA GLN A 92 -6.36 6.70 3.13
C GLN A 92 -5.21 6.23 4.01
N ARG A 93 -5.48 6.01 5.30
CA ARG A 93 -4.53 5.33 6.20
C ARG A 93 -4.53 3.83 5.92
N THR A 94 -3.38 3.21 6.04
CA THR A 94 -3.28 1.74 6.03
C THR A 94 -3.91 1.16 7.29
N VAL A 95 -4.50 -0.02 7.16
CA VAL A 95 -4.91 -0.85 8.29
C VAL A 95 -3.68 -1.54 8.85
N ARG A 96 -3.58 -1.60 10.19
CA ARG A 96 -2.49 -2.25 10.92
C ARG A 96 -3.08 -3.25 11.89
N MET A 97 -2.68 -4.51 11.75
CA MET A 97 -3.15 -5.61 12.61
C MET A 97 -1.94 -6.30 13.23
N VAL A 98 -2.01 -6.58 14.52
CA VAL A 98 -1.06 -7.46 15.19
C VAL A 98 -1.62 -8.88 15.09
N CYS A 99 -0.83 -9.79 14.52
CA CYS A 99 -1.09 -11.21 14.61
C CYS A 99 -0.44 -11.72 15.90
N GLY A 100 -1.24 -12.24 16.84
CA GLY A 100 -0.68 -12.84 18.04
C GLY A 100 0.01 -14.17 17.73
N ALA A 101 1.00 -14.55 18.54
CA ALA A 101 1.69 -15.83 18.39
C ALA A 101 0.74 -16.99 18.75
N GLN A 102 0.80 -18.09 17.99
CA GLN A 102 0.14 -19.37 18.30
C GLN A 102 -1.32 -19.27 18.81
N GLY A 103 -2.25 -18.94 17.92
CA GLY A 103 -3.69 -19.07 18.20
C GLY A 103 -4.36 -17.88 18.87
N GLU A 104 -3.62 -16.80 19.17
CA GLU A 104 -4.21 -15.52 19.57
C GLU A 104 -4.96 -14.84 18.41
N ALA A 105 -6.10 -14.22 18.73
CA ALA A 105 -6.94 -13.54 17.75
C ALA A 105 -6.27 -12.28 17.18
N ARG A 106 -6.44 -12.02 15.88
CA ARG A 106 -5.97 -10.78 15.24
C ARG A 106 -6.62 -9.58 15.91
N ARG A 107 -5.80 -8.60 16.30
CA ARG A 107 -6.27 -7.34 16.89
C ARG A 107 -5.72 -6.13 16.13
N PRO A 108 -6.44 -4.99 16.11
CA PRO A 108 -5.88 -3.73 15.63
C PRO A 108 -4.59 -3.40 16.39
N ALA A 109 -3.58 -2.90 15.68
CA ALA A 109 -2.38 -2.38 16.33
C ALA A 109 -2.74 -1.09 17.09
N ASP A 110 -2.28 -0.98 18.34
CA ASP A 110 -2.42 0.25 19.12
C ASP A 110 -1.66 1.38 18.39
N VAL A 111 -2.36 2.50 18.14
CA VAL A 111 -2.01 3.55 17.16
C VAL A 111 -0.91 4.47 17.66
#